data_AF-A0A3M3WF99-F1
#
_entry.id   AF-A0A3M3WF99-F1
#
_cell.length_a   1.000
_cell.length_b   1.000
_cell.length_c   1.000
_cell.angle_alpha   90.00
_cell.angle_beta   90.00
_cell.angle_gamma   90.00
#
_symmetry.space_group_name_H-M   'P 1'
#
loop_
_entity.id
_entity.type
_entity.pdbx_description
1 polymer ?
#
loop_
_entity_poly.entity_id
_entity_poly.type
_entity_poly.pdbx_seq_one_letter_code
_entity_poly.pdbx_strand_id
1 'polypeptide(L)'
;MENFEVLMREKKDEHLLDGLDAVDDAVLRAIRDSFQNVPEDYLAFLKDFGAGEIDYAGIMLYSGFLEAEEIFDAGTANAFRDIRFFGDDMQGRCFGFDTNDNWSVVEVDSSDMNLRKLSDEFSCFLYGLLS
;
A
#
# COMPACT_ATOMS: atom_id res chain seq x y z
N MET A 1 -7.73 12.91 7.89
CA MET A 1 -8.63 12.19 8.81
C MET A 1 -8.00 12.24 10.20
N GLU A 2 -8.55 13.02 11.14
CA GLU A 2 -7.92 13.28 12.45
C GLU A 2 -7.59 11.99 13.22
N ASN A 3 -8.49 10.99 13.15
CA ASN A 3 -8.30 9.70 13.84
C ASN A 3 -7.14 8.86 13.29
N PHE A 4 -6.82 8.97 12.00
CA PHE A 4 -5.75 8.19 11.39
C PHE A 4 -4.38 8.68 11.85
N GLU A 5 -4.14 9.99 11.80
CA GLU A 5 -2.86 10.55 12.26
C GLU A 5 -2.62 10.31 13.75
N VAL A 6 -3.68 10.35 14.57
CA VAL A 6 -3.59 10.00 16.00
C VAL A 6 -3.20 8.54 16.16
N LEU A 7 -3.88 7.60 15.50
CA LEU A 7 -3.54 6.18 15.54
C LEU A 7 -2.08 5.95 15.14
N MET A 8 -1.64 6.52 14.01
CA MET A 8 -0.27 6.29 13.53
C MET A 8 0.79 6.84 14.49
N ARG A 9 0.51 7.97 15.16
CA ARG A 9 1.40 8.51 16.21
C ARG A 9 1.45 7.60 17.43
N GLU A 10 0.30 7.11 17.89
CA GLU A 10 0.23 6.16 19.02
C GLU A 10 1.02 4.89 18.70
N LYS A 11 0.81 4.28 17.52
CA LYS A 11 1.56 3.10 17.08
C LYS A 11 3.07 3.35 16.98
N LYS A 12 3.47 4.56 16.54
CA LYS A 12 4.88 4.96 16.51
C LYS A 12 5.47 5.08 17.91
N ASP A 13 4.75 5.70 18.84
CA ASP A 13 5.17 5.84 20.24
C ASP A 13 5.25 4.48 20.95
N GLU A 14 4.44 3.51 20.51
CA GLU A 14 4.48 2.10 20.93
C GLU A 14 5.57 1.26 20.24
N HIS A 15 6.42 1.87 19.38
CA HIS A 15 7.46 1.18 18.60
C HIS A 15 6.93 0.13 17.61
N LEU A 16 5.64 0.18 17.26
CA LEU A 16 5.01 -0.78 16.36
C LEU A 16 5.25 -0.47 14.87
N LEU A 17 5.87 0.67 14.57
CA LEU A 17 6.22 1.13 13.22
C LEU A 17 7.74 1.23 13.01
N ASP A 18 8.56 0.69 13.91
CA ASP A 18 10.03 0.81 13.86
C ASP A 18 10.66 0.13 12.63
N GLY A 19 9.92 -0.76 11.96
CA GLY A 19 10.33 -1.38 10.70
C GLY A 19 10.07 -0.52 9.45
N LEU A 20 9.52 0.70 9.62
CA LEU A 20 9.26 1.63 8.53
C LEU A 20 10.35 2.70 8.43
N ASP A 21 10.86 2.90 7.21
CA ASP A 21 11.78 3.96 6.86
C ASP A 21 11.10 4.99 5.97
N ALA A 22 11.14 6.26 6.39
CA ALA A 22 10.57 7.38 5.64
C ALA A 22 11.13 7.43 4.21
N VAL A 23 10.23 7.58 3.23
CA VAL A 23 10.60 7.57 1.81
C VAL A 23 11.07 8.96 1.37
N ASP A 24 12.22 9.00 0.69
CA ASP A 24 12.83 10.24 0.21
C ASP A 24 11.95 11.03 -0.76
N ASP A 25 12.00 12.36 -0.67
CA ASP A 25 11.30 13.29 -1.57
C ASP A 25 11.58 13.03 -3.06
N ALA A 26 12.78 12.53 -3.41
CA ALA A 26 13.14 12.19 -4.78
C ALA A 26 12.32 11.00 -5.31
N VAL A 27 12.09 9.99 -4.47
CA VAL A 27 11.26 8.82 -4.81
C VAL A 27 9.80 9.24 -4.92
N LEU A 28 9.30 10.02 -3.96
CA LEU A 28 7.92 10.53 -4.00
C LEU A 28 7.64 11.39 -5.25
N ARG A 29 8.62 12.20 -5.69
CA ARG A 29 8.52 12.93 -6.96
C ARG A 29 8.49 12.00 -8.15
N ALA A 30 9.35 10.99 -8.20
CA ALA A 30 9.36 10.01 -9.28
C ALA A 30 8.01 9.27 -9.41
N ILE A 31 7.37 8.93 -8.28
CA ILE A 31 6.02 8.34 -8.28
C ILE A 31 5.01 9.30 -8.91
N ARG A 32 4.99 10.57 -8.49
CA ARG A 32 4.09 11.60 -9.03
C ARG A 32 4.32 11.90 -10.51
N ASP A 33 5.56 11.83 -10.97
CA ASP A 33 5.90 12.06 -12.38
C ASP A 33 5.53 10.86 -13.26
N SER A 34 5.53 9.64 -12.69
CA SER A 34 5.21 8.39 -13.40
C SER A 34 3.71 8.10 -13.45
N PHE A 35 2.95 8.55 -12.46
CA PHE A 35 1.54 8.21 -12.30
C PHE A 35 0.68 9.45 -12.05
N GLN A 36 -0.46 9.53 -12.75
CA GLN A 36 -1.43 10.60 -12.54
C GLN A 36 -2.40 10.27 -11.41
N ASN A 37 -2.72 11.27 -10.58
CA ASN A 37 -3.73 11.19 -9.52
C ASN A 37 -3.45 10.15 -8.41
N VAL A 38 -2.17 9.88 -8.11
CA VAL A 38 -1.78 9.04 -6.98
C VAL A 38 -2.40 9.56 -5.67
N PRO A 39 -2.93 8.69 -4.78
CA PRO A 39 -3.54 9.12 -3.52
C PRO A 39 -2.58 9.93 -2.65
N GLU A 40 -3.03 11.13 -2.25
CA GLU A 40 -2.22 12.04 -1.43
C GLU A 40 -2.03 11.51 0.00
N ASP A 41 -3.00 10.75 0.53
CA ASP A 41 -2.90 10.16 1.86
C ASP A 41 -1.85 9.06 1.94
N TYR A 42 -1.69 8.26 0.87
CA TYR A 42 -0.60 7.32 0.71
C TYR A 42 0.77 8.00 0.61
N LEU A 43 0.89 9.05 -0.21
CA LEU A 43 2.15 9.78 -0.35
C LEU A 43 2.54 10.52 0.94
N ALA A 44 1.57 11.06 1.68
CA ALA A 44 1.81 11.63 3.00
C ALA A 44 2.29 10.55 3.99
N PHE A 45 1.67 9.36 3.97
CA PHE A 45 2.10 8.24 4.80
C PHE A 45 3.54 7.80 4.51
N LEU A 46 3.89 7.60 3.24
CA LEU A 46 5.26 7.24 2.85
C LEU A 46 6.28 8.29 3.28
N LYS A 47 5.91 9.57 3.24
CA LYS A 47 6.78 10.68 3.65
C LYS A 47 7.02 10.71 5.17
N ASP A 48 5.95 10.57 5.95
CA ASP A 48 5.98 10.83 7.40
C ASP A 48 6.30 9.57 8.22
N PHE A 49 5.90 8.40 7.73
CA PHE A 49 6.06 7.11 8.40
C PHE A 49 6.96 6.16 7.62
N GLY A 50 6.75 6.04 6.30
CA GLY A 50 7.65 5.28 5.44
C GLY A 50 7.11 3.99 4.88
N ALA A 51 8.04 3.18 4.42
CA ALA A 51 7.83 1.84 3.87
C ALA A 51 8.76 0.84 4.58
N GLY A 52 8.40 -0.44 4.53
CA GLY A 52 9.06 -1.50 5.26
C GLY A 52 8.05 -2.41 5.95
N GLU A 53 8.51 -3.13 6.97
CA GLU A 53 7.71 -4.14 7.64
C GLU A 53 6.95 -3.56 8.83
N ILE A 54 5.66 -3.89 8.92
CA ILE A 54 4.83 -3.72 10.12
C ILE A 54 4.67 -5.11 10.74
N ASP A 55 5.68 -5.54 11.50
CA ASP A 55 5.87 -6.92 12.00
C ASP A 55 4.63 -7.46 12.73
N TYR A 56 4.05 -6.66 13.63
CA TYR A 56 2.88 -7.11 14.42
C TYR A 56 1.62 -7.35 13.58
N ALA A 57 1.52 -6.71 12.40
CA ALA A 57 0.43 -6.90 11.46
C ALA A 57 0.79 -7.91 10.35
N GLY A 58 2.05 -8.34 10.28
CA GLY A 58 2.56 -9.24 9.24
C GLY A 58 2.49 -8.63 7.84
N ILE A 59 2.61 -7.30 7.70
CA ILE A 59 2.52 -6.60 6.42
C ILE A 59 3.86 -6.03 6.01
N MET A 60 4.22 -6.19 4.74
CA MET A 60 5.30 -5.48 4.07
C MET A 60 4.72 -4.36 3.21
N LEU A 61 5.19 -3.12 3.41
CA LEU A 61 4.88 -1.98 2.55
C LEU A 61 6.10 -1.63 1.68
N TYR A 62 5.87 -1.40 0.39
CA TYR A 62 6.92 -1.03 -0.55
C TYR A 62 7.11 0.49 -0.59
N SER A 63 8.32 0.95 -0.92
CA SER A 63 8.66 2.37 -1.07
C SER A 63 8.16 3.00 -2.38
N GLY A 64 7.41 2.24 -3.16
CA GLY A 64 6.83 2.61 -4.44
C GLY A 64 5.85 1.53 -4.89
N PHE A 65 5.60 1.46 -6.20
CA PHE A 65 4.69 0.48 -6.76
C PHE A 65 5.43 -0.63 -7.49
N LEU A 66 4.92 -1.85 -7.32
CA LEU A 66 5.20 -2.95 -8.23
C LEU A 66 4.07 -3.09 -9.23
N GLU A 67 4.42 -3.44 -10.46
CA GLU A 67 3.47 -3.85 -11.49
C GLU A 67 3.16 -5.34 -11.37
N ALA A 68 2.00 -5.75 -11.91
CA ALA A 68 1.54 -7.14 -11.79
C ALA A 68 2.52 -8.16 -12.40
N GLU A 69 3.30 -7.76 -13.42
CA GLU A 69 4.32 -8.60 -14.06
C GLU A 69 5.54 -8.89 -13.17
N GLU A 70 5.74 -8.10 -12.12
CA GLU A 70 6.81 -8.31 -11.14
C GLU A 70 6.43 -9.36 -10.08
N ILE A 71 5.12 -9.65 -9.95
CA ILE A 71 4.56 -10.51 -8.90
C ILE A 71 4.00 -11.83 -9.47
N PHE A 72 3.30 -11.76 -10.60
CA PHE A 72 2.51 -12.87 -11.13
C PHE A 72 3.03 -13.39 -12.49
N ASP A 73 2.60 -14.60 -12.86
CA ASP A 73 2.84 -15.11 -14.22
C ASP A 73 2.14 -14.24 -15.27
N ALA A 74 2.59 -14.31 -16.53
CA ALA A 74 2.11 -13.43 -17.60
C ALA A 74 0.59 -13.46 -17.83
N GLY A 75 -0.08 -14.59 -17.60
CA GLY A 75 -1.53 -14.70 -17.78
C GLY A 75 -2.27 -13.93 -16.69
N THR A 76 -1.87 -14.15 -15.45
CA THR A 76 -2.40 -13.50 -14.25
C THR A 76 -2.07 -12.00 -14.23
N ALA A 77 -0.82 -11.64 -14.57
CA ALA A 77 -0.37 -10.25 -14.63
C ALA A 77 -1.22 -9.40 -15.59
N ASN A 78 -1.62 -9.96 -16.74
CA ASN A 78 -2.48 -9.25 -17.68
C ASN A 78 -3.89 -8.95 -17.11
N ALA A 79 -4.39 -9.78 -16.19
CA ALA A 79 -5.66 -9.54 -15.51
C ALA A 79 -5.58 -8.40 -14.49
N PHE A 80 -4.38 -8.15 -13.92
CA PHE A 80 -4.14 -7.15 -12.88
C PHE A 80 -3.24 -5.98 -13.34
N ARG A 81 -3.07 -5.79 -14.64
CA ARG A 81 -2.18 -4.75 -15.22
C ARG A 81 -2.51 -3.31 -14.79
N ASP A 82 -3.76 -3.08 -14.40
CA ASP A 82 -4.26 -1.78 -13.96
C ASP A 82 -4.11 -1.57 -12.44
N ILE A 83 -3.52 -2.54 -11.74
CA ILE A 83 -3.22 -2.47 -10.32
C ILE A 83 -1.78 -1.99 -10.12
N ARG A 84 -1.57 -1.15 -9.11
CA ARG A 84 -0.25 -0.74 -8.62
C ARG A 84 -0.08 -1.23 -7.19
N PHE A 85 0.73 -2.28 -7.04
CA PHE A 85 0.89 -2.97 -5.76
C PHE A 85 1.82 -2.20 -4.85
N PHE A 86 1.39 -1.96 -3.61
CA PHE A 86 2.13 -1.18 -2.61
C PHE A 86 2.55 -1.99 -1.40
N GLY A 87 2.15 -3.27 -1.31
CA GLY A 87 2.53 -4.13 -0.20
C GLY A 87 1.90 -5.51 -0.28
N ASP A 88 2.21 -6.36 0.69
CA ASP A 88 1.71 -7.73 0.82
C ASP A 88 1.72 -8.21 2.28
N ASP A 89 1.04 -9.31 2.56
CA ASP A 89 1.00 -9.95 3.89
C ASP A 89 2.05 -11.06 4.09
N MET A 90 2.98 -11.20 3.15
CA MET A 90 4.01 -12.25 3.06
C MET A 90 3.46 -13.69 3.10
N GLN A 91 2.14 -13.85 2.97
CA GLN A 91 1.41 -15.12 3.06
C GLN A 91 0.52 -15.37 1.84
N GLY A 92 0.60 -14.49 0.84
CA GLY A 92 0.00 -14.68 -0.48
C GLY A 92 -1.10 -13.67 -0.82
N ARG A 93 -1.31 -12.63 -0.01
CA ARG A 93 -2.20 -11.52 -0.35
C ARG A 93 -1.38 -10.30 -0.72
N CYS A 94 -1.62 -9.77 -1.91
CA CYS A 94 -0.99 -8.54 -2.39
C CYS A 94 -1.99 -7.40 -2.34
N PHE A 95 -1.57 -6.26 -1.79
CA PHE A 95 -2.37 -5.04 -1.70
C PHE A 95 -1.92 -4.04 -2.76
N GLY A 96 -2.88 -3.39 -3.40
CA GLY A 96 -2.60 -2.41 -4.44
C GLY A 96 -3.69 -1.37 -4.58
N PHE A 97 -3.44 -0.44 -5.48
CA PHE A 97 -4.44 0.53 -5.94
C PHE A 97 -4.95 0.14 -7.31
N ASP A 98 -6.28 0.13 -7.48
CA ASP A 98 -6.90 0.01 -8.79
C ASP A 98 -6.93 1.38 -9.49
N THR A 99 -6.05 1.55 -10.47
CA THR A 99 -5.93 2.82 -11.21
C THR A 99 -7.12 3.13 -12.12
N ASN A 100 -7.99 2.14 -12.38
CA ASN A 100 -9.24 2.34 -13.12
C ASN A 100 -10.42 2.69 -12.21
N ASP A 101 -10.33 2.44 -10.90
CA ASP A 101 -11.38 2.73 -9.91
C ASP A 101 -10.92 3.78 -8.89
N ASN A 102 -10.52 4.96 -9.40
CA ASN A 102 -10.12 6.11 -8.58
C ASN A 102 -9.06 5.79 -7.52
N TRP A 103 -8.14 4.88 -7.80
CA TRP A 103 -7.13 4.43 -6.85
C TRP A 103 -7.73 3.84 -5.57
N SER A 104 -8.81 3.07 -5.68
CA SER A 104 -9.33 2.30 -4.56
C SER A 104 -8.35 1.22 -4.12
N VAL A 105 -8.32 0.94 -2.82
CA VAL A 105 -7.46 -0.11 -2.25
C VAL A 105 -8.09 -1.46 -2.54
N VAL A 106 -7.30 -2.35 -3.12
CA VAL A 106 -7.69 -3.71 -3.50
C VAL A 106 -6.71 -4.73 -2.94
N GLU A 107 -7.18 -5.97 -2.83
CA GLU A 107 -6.41 -7.17 -2.51
C GLU A 107 -6.51 -8.16 -3.66
N VAL A 108 -5.39 -8.82 -3.98
CA VAL A 108 -5.35 -10.04 -4.78
C VAL A 108 -4.88 -11.18 -3.88
N ASP A 109 -5.71 -12.22 -3.76
CA ASP A 109 -5.41 -13.43 -2.98
C ASP A 109 -4.85 -14.51 -3.91
N SER A 110 -3.60 -14.91 -3.69
CA SER A 110 -2.92 -15.89 -4.56
C SER A 110 -3.48 -17.30 -4.48
N SER A 111 -4.39 -17.60 -3.54
CA SER A 111 -5.04 -18.91 -3.46
C SER A 111 -6.15 -19.09 -4.50
N ASP A 112 -6.81 -18.00 -4.91
CA ASP A 112 -7.96 -18.03 -5.82
C ASP A 112 -7.88 -16.99 -6.96
N MET A 113 -6.87 -16.12 -6.94
CA MET A 113 -6.67 -14.98 -7.85
C MET A 113 -7.88 -14.05 -7.93
N ASN A 114 -8.65 -13.93 -6.85
CA ASN A 114 -9.75 -12.97 -6.80
C ASN A 114 -9.24 -11.58 -6.38
N LEU A 115 -9.69 -10.58 -7.15
CA LEU A 115 -9.53 -9.17 -6.81
C LEU A 115 -10.69 -8.72 -5.92
N ARG A 116 -10.39 -8.14 -4.76
CA ARG A 116 -11.38 -7.67 -3.80
C ARG A 116 -11.11 -6.21 -3.44
N LYS A 117 -12.11 -5.35 -3.56
CA LYS A 117 -12.01 -3.97 -3.07
C LYS A 117 -12.11 -3.95 -1.54
N LEU A 118 -11.13 -3.33 -0.90
CA LEU A 118 -11.03 -3.22 0.56
C LEU A 118 -11.46 -1.84 1.06
N SER A 119 -11.08 -0.77 0.36
CA SER A 119 -11.38 0.60 0.77
C SER A 119 -11.33 1.58 -0.40
N ASP A 120 -11.96 2.74 -0.24
CA ASP A 120 -11.83 3.86 -1.18
C ASP A 120 -10.57 4.71 -0.91
N GLU A 121 -10.01 4.65 0.30
CA GLU A 121 -8.86 5.46 0.72
C GLU A 121 -7.81 4.59 1.42
N PHE A 122 -6.52 4.90 1.20
CA PHE A 122 -5.40 4.17 1.82
C PHE A 122 -5.45 4.26 3.34
N SER A 123 -5.66 5.46 3.86
CA SER A 123 -5.72 5.73 5.29
C SER A 123 -6.88 5.00 5.97
N CYS A 124 -8.01 4.79 5.29
CA CYS A 124 -9.13 4.00 5.81
C CYS A 124 -8.78 2.50 5.88
N PHE A 125 -8.15 1.96 4.84
CA PHE A 125 -7.64 0.59 4.83
C PHE A 125 -6.66 0.36 5.98
N LEU A 126 -5.63 1.21 6.08
CA LEU A 126 -4.58 1.04 7.07
C LEU A 126 -5.11 1.26 8.50
N TYR A 127 -6.02 2.22 8.71
CA TYR A 127 -6.70 2.38 10.00
C TYR A 127 -7.41 1.08 10.42
N GLY A 128 -8.24 0.50 9.54
CA GLY A 128 -8.99 -0.71 9.87
C GLY A 128 -8.11 -1.94 10.10
N LEU A 129 -6.92 -1.97 9.48
CA LEU A 129 -5.95 -3.03 9.67
C LEU A 129 -5.21 -2.91 11.03
N LEU A 130 -4.91 -1.68 11.47
CA LEU A 130 -4.03 -1.43 12.62
C LEU A 130 -4.78 -1.07 13.92
N SER A 131 -6.07 -0.76 13.84
CA SER A 131 -6.92 -0.38 14.98
C SER A 131 -7.19 -1.52 15.96
#